data_AF-A0A1G8HX92-F1
#
_entry.id   AF-A0A1G8HX92-F1
#
_cell.length_a   1.000
_cell.length_b   1.000
_cell.length_c   1.000
_cell.angle_alpha   90.00
_cell.angle_beta   90.00
_cell.angle_gamma   90.00
#
_symmetry.space_group_name_H-M   'P 1'
#
loop_
_entity.id
_entity.type
_entity.pdbx_description
1 polymer ?
#
loop_
_entity_poly.entity_id
_entity_poly.type
_entity_poly.pdbx_seq_one_letter_code
_entity_poly.pdbx_strand_id
1 'polypeptide(L)'
;MRRKSRTATDRIGVVSVAAALALLVAGCEGDGQSGIPTDPPATEETTTTEPTTTRPSTTPPTTTRRAAPVDVGEVPGNPAAAAALQAWADDLVSTDIESMIETCWTLAPSLVRTMYADPESVAAVVARPGMDGQYAVSWTDGTTRVSAKRSEIASGYACPHVHPEGTVDYYTLDDAEYAARRFLARAVGDPVDRADREAAYPLICPGNSPWDPRGTGAGGQPPLKLDASALDDVSDFAPDRLRATRLASGYVTVTAPVTVDGDELTRQILLAVGPDGYCLGEVED
;
A
#
# COMPACT_ATOMS: atom_id res chain seq x y z
N MET A 1 31.14 -50.37 -36.80
CA MET A 1 29.71 -50.66 -37.06
C MET A 1 28.93 -49.36 -37.02
N ARG A 2 28.10 -49.12 -38.05
CA ARG A 2 27.32 -47.90 -38.31
C ARG A 2 26.01 -47.87 -37.51
N ARG A 3 25.62 -46.68 -37.04
CA ARG A 3 24.23 -46.17 -36.89
C ARG A 3 24.38 -44.64 -37.00
N LYS A 4 23.96 -43.87 -38.03
CA LYS A 4 22.66 -43.71 -38.73
C LYS A 4 21.48 -43.73 -37.75
N SER A 5 20.54 -42.80 -37.70
CA SER A 5 20.28 -41.44 -38.20
C SER A 5 18.96 -41.07 -37.49
N ARG A 6 18.75 -39.84 -37.04
CA ARG A 6 17.37 -39.31 -36.87
C ARG A 6 17.33 -37.87 -37.36
N THR A 7 16.63 -37.73 -38.47
CA THR A 7 16.15 -36.50 -39.10
C THR A 7 15.16 -35.79 -38.18
N ALA A 8 15.25 -34.47 -38.11
CA ALA A 8 14.22 -33.59 -37.56
C ALA A 8 13.82 -32.61 -38.66
N THR A 9 12.60 -32.78 -39.16
CA THR A 9 11.86 -31.76 -39.89
C THR A 9 10.43 -31.90 -39.43
N ASP A 10 9.89 -30.91 -38.73
CA ASP A 10 8.63 -30.35 -39.20
C ASP A 10 8.37 -28.94 -38.71
N ARG A 11 7.84 -28.16 -39.64
CA ARG A 11 7.48 -26.75 -39.55
C ARG A 11 6.06 -26.65 -39.00
N ILE A 12 5.81 -25.76 -38.05
CA ILE A 12 4.43 -25.38 -37.70
C ILE A 12 4.25 -23.91 -38.02
N GLY A 13 3.29 -23.69 -38.92
CA GLY A 13 2.94 -22.42 -39.52
C GLY A 13 2.08 -21.53 -38.64
N VAL A 14 2.23 -20.24 -38.92
CA VAL A 14 1.48 -19.10 -38.39
C VAL A 14 0.10 -19.05 -39.06
N VAL A 15 -0.96 -18.88 -38.27
CA VAL A 15 -2.29 -18.51 -38.77
C VAL A 15 -2.75 -17.24 -38.04
N SER A 16 -2.85 -16.17 -38.80
CA SER A 16 -3.34 -14.86 -38.41
C SER A 16 -4.87 -14.86 -38.30
N VAL A 17 -5.41 -14.18 -37.28
CA VAL A 17 -6.85 -13.85 -37.20
C VAL A 17 -6.97 -12.34 -37.00
N ALA A 18 -7.57 -11.68 -37.99
CA ALA A 18 -7.97 -10.28 -37.91
C ALA A 18 -9.49 -10.21 -37.70
N ALA A 19 -9.93 -9.53 -36.65
CA ALA A 19 -11.33 -9.20 -36.41
C ALA A 19 -11.43 -7.70 -36.14
N ALA A 20 -11.99 -6.96 -37.09
CA ALA A 20 -12.34 -5.56 -36.95
C ALA A 20 -13.81 -5.48 -36.51
N LEU A 21 -14.06 -4.82 -35.38
CA LEU A 21 -15.39 -4.45 -34.90
C LEU A 21 -15.45 -2.92 -34.77
N ALA A 22 -16.28 -2.31 -35.61
CA ALA A 22 -16.63 -0.90 -35.55
C ALA A 22 -17.83 -0.71 -34.61
N LEU A 23 -17.71 0.20 -33.64
CA LEU A 23 -18.79 0.65 -32.76
C LEU A 23 -19.06 2.13 -33.04
N LEU A 24 -20.27 2.43 -33.52
CA LEU A 24 -20.85 3.76 -33.60
C LEU A 24 -21.70 3.98 -32.34
N VAL A 25 -21.35 4.99 -31.53
CA VAL A 25 -22.22 5.46 -30.43
C VAL A 25 -22.58 6.91 -30.73
N ALA A 26 -23.89 7.14 -30.85
CA ALA A 26 -24.50 8.46 -30.98
C ALA A 26 -24.41 9.20 -29.63
N GLY A 27 -23.86 10.42 -29.65
CA GLY A 27 -23.98 11.36 -28.55
C GLY A 27 -25.26 12.17 -28.70
N CYS A 28 -26.05 12.26 -27.62
CA CYS A 28 -27.09 13.28 -27.49
C CYS A 28 -26.52 14.45 -26.66
N GLU A 29 -26.36 15.60 -27.31
CA GLU A 29 -26.51 16.94 -26.71
C GLU A 29 -27.94 17.01 -26.09
N GLY A 30 -28.24 17.66 -24.98
CA GLY A 30 -27.89 18.99 -24.53
C GLY A 30 -29.20 19.69 -24.10
N ASP A 31 -29.13 20.47 -23.03
CA ASP A 31 -30.01 21.58 -22.64
C ASP A 31 -31.47 21.34 -22.18
N GLY A 32 -31.72 21.69 -20.91
CA GLY A 32 -33.06 21.81 -20.34
C GLY A 32 -33.09 22.84 -19.20
N GLN A 33 -32.98 24.13 -19.54
CA GLN A 33 -33.16 25.26 -18.62
C GLN A 33 -34.52 25.94 -18.86
N SER A 34 -35.28 26.09 -17.77
CA SER A 34 -36.24 27.15 -17.40
C SER A 34 -37.64 27.28 -18.02
N GLY A 35 -38.59 27.56 -17.10
CA GLY A 35 -39.81 28.34 -17.28
C GLY A 35 -40.83 28.06 -16.16
N ILE A 36 -41.55 29.00 -15.51
CA ILE A 36 -41.87 30.40 -15.84
C ILE A 36 -42.30 31.17 -14.53
N PRO A 37 -42.90 32.39 -14.56
CA PRO A 37 -42.36 33.65 -14.05
C PRO A 37 -43.17 34.20 -12.85
N THR A 38 -42.90 35.43 -12.38
CA THR A 38 -43.87 36.55 -12.25
C THR A 38 -43.17 37.77 -11.64
N ASP A 39 -43.40 38.96 -12.20
CA ASP A 39 -43.03 40.28 -11.66
C ASP A 39 -44.29 41.20 -11.73
N PRO A 40 -44.31 42.45 -11.19
CA PRO A 40 -44.99 42.88 -9.96
C PRO A 40 -46.16 43.89 -10.30
N PRO A 41 -46.79 44.70 -9.39
CA PRO A 41 -46.16 45.79 -8.59
C PRO A 41 -46.80 46.09 -7.19
N ALA A 42 -46.22 47.11 -6.55
CA ALA A 42 -46.36 47.58 -5.16
C ALA A 42 -47.66 48.33 -4.78
N THR A 43 -47.95 48.41 -3.48
CA THR A 43 -48.31 49.65 -2.74
C THR A 43 -48.13 49.45 -1.23
N GLU A 44 -47.70 50.53 -0.58
CA GLU A 44 -47.23 50.77 0.78
C GLU A 44 -48.24 50.45 1.90
N GLU A 45 -47.74 50.03 3.07
CA GLU A 45 -48.27 50.49 4.36
C GLU A 45 -47.22 50.36 5.48
N THR A 46 -47.03 51.47 6.18
CA THR A 46 -46.08 51.73 7.25
C THR A 46 -46.44 50.97 8.53
N THR A 47 -45.51 50.23 9.13
CA THR A 47 -45.56 49.96 10.59
C THR A 47 -44.14 49.78 11.14
N THR A 48 -43.78 50.71 12.03
CA THR A 48 -42.65 50.61 12.94
C THR A 48 -42.80 49.39 13.85
N THR A 49 -41.83 48.48 13.88
CA THR A 49 -41.71 47.45 14.92
C THR A 49 -40.24 47.16 15.21
N GLU A 50 -39.96 47.04 16.50
CA GLU A 50 -38.65 46.93 17.16
C GLU A 50 -37.72 45.84 16.60
N PRO A 51 -36.39 45.98 16.78
CA PRO A 51 -35.46 44.92 16.45
C PRO A 51 -35.69 43.70 17.36
N THR A 52 -36.32 42.65 16.84
CA THR A 52 -36.24 41.31 17.43
C THR A 52 -34.82 40.81 17.24
N THR A 53 -34.06 40.84 18.34
CA THR A 53 -32.73 40.22 18.42
C THR A 53 -32.87 38.74 18.12
N THR A 54 -32.39 38.32 16.95
CA THR A 54 -32.26 36.91 16.58
C THR A 54 -31.25 36.27 17.53
N ARG A 55 -31.73 35.45 18.46
CA ARG A 55 -30.87 34.67 19.34
C ARG A 55 -30.08 33.67 18.47
N PRO A 56 -28.75 33.62 18.55
CA PRO A 56 -28.00 32.57 17.86
C PRO A 56 -28.46 31.21 18.39
N SER A 57 -28.87 30.32 17.48
CA SER A 57 -29.04 28.90 17.78
C SER A 57 -27.67 28.32 18.05
N THR A 58 -27.34 28.17 19.33
CA THR A 58 -26.19 27.41 19.78
C THR A 58 -26.50 25.93 19.53
N THR A 59 -25.97 25.40 18.43
CA THR A 59 -25.81 23.95 18.26
C THR A 59 -25.03 23.44 19.47
N PRO A 60 -25.53 22.43 20.21
CA PRO A 60 -24.76 21.82 21.29
C PRO A 60 -23.40 21.37 20.72
N PRO A 61 -22.28 21.60 21.42
CA PRO A 61 -21.02 21.00 21.00
C PRO A 61 -21.26 19.48 20.91
N THR A 62 -20.99 18.90 19.75
CA THR A 62 -20.81 17.47 19.62
C THR A 62 -19.68 17.12 20.57
N THR A 63 -20.00 16.62 21.76
CA THR A 63 -19.02 15.97 22.62
C THR A 63 -18.54 14.75 21.85
N THR A 64 -17.41 14.87 21.16
CA THR A 64 -16.67 13.73 20.63
C THR A 64 -16.41 12.84 21.84
N ARG A 65 -17.18 11.76 21.95
CA ARG A 65 -16.98 10.75 22.99
C ARG A 65 -15.55 10.26 22.78
N ARG A 66 -14.65 10.59 23.69
CA ARG A 66 -13.31 10.00 23.71
C ARG A 66 -13.50 8.49 23.73
N ALA A 67 -13.00 7.80 22.70
CA ALA A 67 -13.01 6.35 22.66
C ALA A 67 -12.36 5.82 23.94
N ALA A 68 -12.84 4.66 24.43
CA ALA A 68 -12.21 4.03 25.57
C ALA A 68 -10.74 3.71 25.22
N PRO A 69 -9.79 3.88 26.16
CA PRO A 69 -8.41 3.48 25.93
C PRO A 69 -8.36 2.00 25.56
N VAL A 70 -7.53 1.67 24.57
CA VAL A 70 -7.35 0.30 24.07
C VAL A 70 -6.15 -0.29 24.78
N ASP A 71 -6.34 -1.21 25.72
CA ASP A 71 -5.20 -1.91 26.31
C ASP A 71 -4.76 -3.04 25.36
N VAL A 72 -3.59 -2.91 24.72
CA VAL A 72 -3.05 -3.97 23.85
C VAL A 72 -2.68 -5.18 24.70
N GLY A 73 -3.17 -6.35 24.28
CA GLY A 73 -2.93 -7.57 25.02
C GLY A 73 -1.48 -8.04 24.94
N GLU A 74 -1.01 -8.57 26.07
CA GLU A 74 0.36 -9.03 26.28
C GLU A 74 0.82 -10.05 25.25
N VAL A 75 2.14 -10.01 24.96
CA VAL A 75 2.81 -10.97 24.08
C VAL A 75 3.84 -11.74 24.90
N PRO A 76 3.54 -12.98 25.33
CA PRO A 76 4.47 -13.77 26.13
C PRO A 76 5.83 -13.92 25.46
N GLY A 77 6.89 -13.55 26.18
CA GLY A 77 8.28 -13.59 25.68
C GLY A 77 8.72 -12.36 24.89
N ASN A 78 7.81 -11.43 24.55
CA ASN A 78 8.14 -10.21 23.81
C ASN A 78 7.28 -9.00 24.25
N PRO A 79 7.50 -8.46 25.48
CA PRO A 79 6.73 -7.33 25.99
C PRO A 79 6.92 -6.03 25.18
N ALA A 80 8.04 -5.91 24.46
CA ALA A 80 8.30 -4.75 23.60
C ALA A 80 7.28 -4.63 22.46
N ALA A 81 6.72 -5.75 21.98
CA ALA A 81 5.75 -5.73 20.90
C ALA A 81 4.41 -5.11 21.31
N ALA A 82 3.87 -5.49 22.47
CA ALA A 82 2.65 -4.87 22.99
C ALA A 82 2.85 -3.37 23.24
N ALA A 83 4.00 -2.99 23.82
CA ALA A 83 4.34 -1.59 24.06
C ALA A 83 4.47 -0.77 22.75
N ALA A 84 5.12 -1.30 21.72
CA ALA A 84 5.26 -0.62 20.43
C ALA A 84 3.92 -0.48 19.68
N LEU A 85 3.00 -1.42 19.86
CA LEU A 85 1.68 -1.37 19.23
C LEU A 85 0.69 -0.49 20.00
N GLN A 86 0.92 -0.26 21.30
CA GLN A 86 0.03 0.52 22.16
C GLN A 86 -0.20 1.95 21.62
N ALA A 87 0.87 2.64 21.19
CA ALA A 87 0.75 3.98 20.62
C ALA A 87 -0.11 3.99 19.34
N TRP A 88 0.09 3.00 18.46
CA TRP A 88 -0.74 2.85 17.27
C TRP A 88 -2.21 2.56 17.61
N ALA A 89 -2.49 1.74 18.64
CA ALA A 89 -3.84 1.42 19.05
C ALA A 89 -4.57 2.64 19.65
N ASP A 90 -3.86 3.47 20.39
CA ASP A 90 -4.38 4.74 20.91
C ASP A 90 -4.68 5.72 19.77
N ASP A 91 -3.80 5.84 18.78
CA ASP A 91 -4.00 6.71 17.62
C ASP A 91 -5.13 6.21 16.71
N LEU A 92 -5.25 4.90 16.51
CA LEU A 92 -6.30 4.27 15.71
C LEU A 92 -7.72 4.69 16.13
N VAL A 93 -7.95 4.86 17.44
CA VAL A 93 -9.27 5.21 17.99
C VAL A 93 -9.44 6.70 18.32
N SER A 94 -8.37 7.50 18.21
CA SER A 94 -8.37 8.90 18.64
C SER A 94 -8.02 9.91 17.55
N THR A 95 -7.44 9.46 16.43
CA THR A 95 -7.02 10.28 15.29
C THR A 95 -7.86 9.97 14.06
N ASP A 96 -7.80 10.84 13.05
CA ASP A 96 -8.39 10.58 11.75
C ASP A 96 -7.47 9.68 10.88
N ILE A 97 -8.05 9.08 9.85
CA ILE A 97 -7.34 8.14 8.98
C ILE A 97 -6.17 8.77 8.23
N GLU A 98 -6.18 10.09 7.97
CA GLU A 98 -5.08 10.74 7.26
C GLU A 98 -3.87 10.92 8.20
N SER A 99 -4.11 11.24 9.48
CA SER A 99 -3.07 11.21 10.52
C SER A 99 -2.44 9.80 10.66
N MET A 100 -3.25 8.76 10.55
CA MET A 100 -2.76 7.37 10.55
C MET A 100 -1.91 7.06 9.30
N ILE A 101 -2.26 7.60 8.14
CA ILE A 101 -1.47 7.43 6.90
C ILE A 101 -0.10 8.09 7.03
N GLU A 102 -0.05 9.30 7.57
CA GLU A 102 1.20 10.03 7.80
C GLU A 102 2.10 9.29 8.79
N THR A 103 1.52 8.77 9.88
CA THR A 103 2.29 8.07 10.91
C THR A 103 2.71 6.67 10.45
N CYS A 104 1.84 5.95 9.74
CA CYS A 104 2.12 4.64 9.16
C CYS A 104 2.69 4.71 7.74
N TRP A 105 3.67 5.60 7.55
CA TRP A 105 4.32 5.86 6.28
C TRP A 105 5.03 4.64 5.66
N THR A 106 5.25 3.55 6.40
CA THR A 106 5.83 2.30 5.89
C THR A 106 4.83 1.43 5.15
N LEU A 107 3.52 1.70 5.30
CA LEU A 107 2.41 1.06 4.63
C LEU A 107 1.90 1.93 3.47
N ALA A 108 1.38 1.29 2.42
CA ALA A 108 0.75 2.02 1.33
C ALA A 108 -0.48 2.78 1.85
N PRO A 109 -0.69 4.06 1.48
CA PRO A 109 -1.85 4.84 1.94
C PRO A 109 -3.21 4.19 1.64
N SER A 110 -3.34 3.48 0.51
CA SER A 110 -4.55 2.73 0.15
C SER A 110 -4.84 1.60 1.14
N LEU A 111 -3.79 0.89 1.57
CA LEU A 111 -3.87 -0.20 2.51
C LEU A 111 -4.23 0.30 3.90
N VAL A 112 -3.64 1.40 4.37
CA VAL A 112 -4.01 2.00 5.66
C VAL A 112 -5.50 2.33 5.71
N ARG A 113 -6.04 3.00 4.67
CA ARG A 113 -7.48 3.31 4.58
C ARG A 113 -8.37 2.07 4.60
N THR A 114 -7.91 0.98 4.01
CA THR A 114 -8.68 -0.26 3.92
C THR A 114 -8.60 -1.07 5.22
N MET A 115 -7.39 -1.26 5.74
CA MET A 115 -7.10 -2.10 6.91
C MET A 115 -7.64 -1.49 8.20
N TYR A 116 -7.67 -0.16 8.30
CA TYR A 116 -8.08 0.56 9.50
C TYR A 116 -9.48 1.19 9.38
N ALA A 117 -10.27 0.75 8.40
CA ALA A 117 -11.62 1.28 8.15
C ALA A 117 -12.61 1.04 9.30
N ASP A 118 -12.39 -0.01 10.10
CA ASP A 118 -13.19 -0.34 11.29
C ASP A 118 -12.30 -0.33 12.56
N PRO A 119 -11.98 0.85 13.08
CA PRO A 119 -11.01 1.00 14.17
C PRO A 119 -11.45 0.30 15.46
N GLU A 120 -12.75 0.29 15.77
CA GLU A 120 -13.27 -0.36 16.99
C GLU A 120 -13.11 -1.89 16.91
N SER A 121 -13.41 -2.50 15.76
CA SER A 121 -13.23 -3.93 15.54
C SER A 121 -11.76 -4.33 15.60
N VAL A 122 -10.89 -3.55 14.94
CA VAL A 122 -9.44 -3.80 14.95
C VAL A 122 -8.84 -3.63 16.36
N ALA A 123 -9.25 -2.60 17.11
CA ALA A 123 -8.87 -2.40 18.49
C ALA A 123 -9.25 -3.59 19.39
N ALA A 124 -10.44 -4.17 19.19
CA ALA A 124 -10.88 -5.33 19.94
C ALA A 124 -10.05 -6.60 19.65
N VAL A 125 -9.45 -6.72 18.47
CA VAL A 125 -8.52 -7.82 18.14
C VAL A 125 -7.22 -7.68 18.91
N VAL A 126 -6.62 -6.49 18.90
CA VAL A 126 -5.31 -6.26 19.55
C VAL A 126 -5.39 -6.24 21.09
N ALA A 127 -6.59 -6.07 21.65
CA ALA A 127 -6.82 -6.21 23.09
C ALA A 127 -6.70 -7.67 23.61
N ARG A 128 -6.64 -8.66 22.70
CA ARG A 128 -6.43 -10.07 23.07
C ARG A 128 -4.94 -10.36 23.28
N PRO A 129 -4.56 -11.43 23.98
CA PRO A 129 -3.16 -11.83 24.04
C PRO A 129 -2.58 -12.10 22.65
N GLY A 130 -1.38 -11.59 22.39
CA GLY A 130 -0.67 -11.81 21.13
C GLY A 130 0.26 -13.02 21.16
N MET A 131 0.83 -13.32 20.00
CA MET A 131 1.78 -14.41 19.77
C MET A 131 3.03 -13.90 19.07
N ASP A 132 4.19 -14.27 19.62
CA ASP A 132 5.50 -13.98 19.03
C ASP A 132 5.83 -15.03 17.96
N GLY A 133 5.52 -14.74 16.70
CA GLY A 133 5.79 -15.61 15.57
C GLY A 133 7.21 -15.48 15.03
N GLN A 134 7.59 -16.35 14.10
CA GLN A 134 8.94 -16.34 13.50
C GLN A 134 9.25 -15.03 12.76
N TYR A 135 8.29 -14.47 12.04
CA TYR A 135 8.49 -13.31 11.16
C TYR A 135 7.75 -12.04 11.62
N ALA A 136 6.69 -12.21 12.40
CA ALA A 136 5.86 -11.10 12.88
C ALA A 136 5.29 -11.45 14.26
N VAL A 137 4.91 -10.43 15.00
CA VAL A 137 4.06 -10.57 16.19
C VAL A 137 2.62 -10.40 15.75
N SER A 138 1.71 -11.22 16.27
CA SER A 138 0.32 -11.16 15.83
C SER A 138 -0.69 -11.29 16.95
N TRP A 139 -1.84 -10.67 16.72
CA TRP A 139 -3.05 -10.74 17.54
C TRP A 139 -4.18 -11.26 16.66
N THR A 140 -5.07 -12.08 17.21
CA THR A 140 -6.19 -12.63 16.44
C THR A 140 -7.40 -12.89 17.33
N ASP A 141 -8.59 -12.70 16.77
CA ASP A 141 -9.85 -13.10 17.38
C ASP A 141 -10.41 -14.41 16.80
N GLY A 142 -9.67 -15.04 15.88
CA GLY A 142 -10.07 -16.23 15.13
C GLY A 142 -10.73 -15.92 13.77
N THR A 143 -10.98 -14.65 13.47
CA THR A 143 -11.57 -14.18 12.20
C THR A 143 -10.74 -13.09 11.52
N THR A 144 -10.10 -12.24 12.32
CA THR A 144 -9.19 -11.18 11.90
C THR A 144 -7.86 -11.40 12.59
N ARG A 145 -6.77 -11.16 11.86
CA ARG A 145 -5.41 -11.14 12.37
C ARG A 145 -4.81 -9.75 12.15
N VAL A 146 -4.14 -9.25 13.18
CA VAL A 146 -3.31 -8.05 13.16
C VAL A 146 -1.86 -8.49 13.32
N SER A 147 -0.99 -8.12 12.40
CA SER A 147 0.40 -8.58 12.33
C SER A 147 1.37 -7.40 12.27
N ALA A 148 2.27 -7.28 13.26
CA ALA A 148 3.31 -6.26 13.31
C ALA A 148 4.68 -6.84 12.95
N LYS A 149 5.40 -6.16 12.05
CA LYS A 149 6.76 -6.53 11.63
C LYS A 149 7.77 -6.25 12.74
N ARG A 150 8.94 -6.90 12.66
CA ARG A 150 10.00 -6.73 13.67
C ARG A 150 10.64 -5.34 13.58
N SER A 151 10.87 -4.82 12.36
CA SER A 151 11.37 -3.45 12.16
C SER A 151 10.43 -2.39 12.78
N GLU A 152 9.13 -2.58 12.61
CA GLU A 152 8.07 -1.73 13.17
C GLU A 152 8.12 -1.73 14.71
N ILE A 153 8.18 -2.92 15.32
CA ILE A 153 8.31 -3.06 16.78
C ILE A 153 9.59 -2.41 17.31
N ALA A 154 10.71 -2.58 16.61
CA ALA A 154 11.99 -2.01 16.99
C ALA A 154 12.00 -0.47 16.94
N SER A 155 11.14 0.14 16.12
CA SER A 155 11.00 1.61 16.05
C SER A 155 10.29 2.21 17.26
N GLY A 156 9.53 1.41 18.00
CA GLY A 156 8.71 1.85 19.15
C GLY A 156 7.31 2.35 18.77
N TYR A 157 6.99 2.42 17.48
CA TYR A 157 5.62 2.64 16.98
C TYR A 157 5.36 1.65 15.85
N ALA A 158 4.56 0.62 16.13
CA ALA A 158 4.38 -0.47 15.17
C ALA A 158 3.11 -0.29 14.34
N CYS A 159 3.24 -0.10 13.02
CA CYS A 159 2.12 -0.09 12.10
C CYS A 159 1.83 -1.50 11.57
N PRO A 160 0.74 -2.17 12.00
CA PRO A 160 0.47 -3.54 11.63
C PRO A 160 -0.30 -3.66 10.30
N HIS A 161 -0.17 -4.83 9.69
CA HIS A 161 -1.12 -5.30 8.69
C HIS A 161 -2.35 -5.91 9.37
N VAL A 162 -3.55 -5.59 8.88
CA VAL A 162 -4.82 -6.19 9.32
C VAL A 162 -5.39 -6.98 8.16
N HIS A 163 -5.69 -8.26 8.39
CA HIS A 163 -6.18 -9.14 7.34
C HIS A 163 -7.07 -10.25 7.93
N PRO A 164 -7.91 -10.90 7.10
CA PRO A 164 -8.65 -12.07 7.55
C PRO A 164 -7.73 -13.19 8.07
N GLU A 165 -8.20 -13.91 9.07
CA GLU A 165 -7.56 -15.11 9.59
C GLU A 165 -7.46 -16.18 8.48
N GLY A 166 -6.32 -16.85 8.38
CA GLY A 166 -6.08 -17.88 7.36
C GLY A 166 -5.73 -17.35 5.96
N THR A 167 -5.65 -16.03 5.74
CA THR A 167 -5.14 -15.46 4.48
C THR A 167 -3.72 -15.95 4.21
N VAL A 168 -3.56 -16.67 3.09
CA VAL A 168 -2.26 -17.02 2.53
C VAL A 168 -1.81 -15.83 1.69
N ASP A 169 -0.59 -15.33 1.92
CA ASP A 169 0.00 -14.16 1.25
C ASP A 169 -0.78 -12.85 1.44
N TYR A 170 -0.88 -12.38 2.69
CA TYR A 170 -1.53 -11.10 3.02
C TYR A 170 -0.76 -9.87 2.50
N TYR A 171 0.46 -10.03 1.97
CA TYR A 171 1.19 -8.97 1.28
C TYR A 171 0.70 -8.81 -0.16
N THR A 172 0.03 -7.69 -0.40
CA THR A 172 -0.67 -7.35 -1.65
C THR A 172 0.27 -6.81 -2.72
N LEU A 173 -0.23 -6.59 -3.95
CA LEU A 173 0.57 -5.91 -4.98
C LEU A 173 0.82 -4.44 -4.61
N ASP A 174 -0.10 -3.77 -3.92
CA ASP A 174 0.09 -2.42 -3.37
C ASP A 174 1.29 -2.37 -2.41
N ASP A 175 1.49 -3.39 -1.57
CA ASP A 175 2.68 -3.48 -0.71
C ASP A 175 3.98 -3.55 -1.52
N ALA A 176 3.96 -4.27 -2.65
CA ALA A 176 5.13 -4.40 -3.52
C ALA A 176 5.43 -3.10 -4.26
N GLU A 177 4.41 -2.44 -4.82
CA GLU A 177 4.55 -1.12 -5.45
C GLU A 177 5.09 -0.10 -4.44
N TYR A 178 4.58 -0.12 -3.21
CA TYR A 178 4.98 0.83 -2.18
C TYR A 178 6.39 0.55 -1.64
N ALA A 179 6.80 -0.72 -1.53
CA ALA A 179 8.19 -1.06 -1.24
C ALA A 179 9.15 -0.54 -2.33
N ALA A 180 8.79 -0.71 -3.61
CA ALA A 180 9.56 -0.16 -4.72
C ALA A 180 9.58 1.39 -4.72
N ARG A 181 8.44 2.04 -4.43
CA ARG A 181 8.35 3.49 -4.25
C ARG A 181 9.32 3.99 -3.19
N ARG A 182 9.31 3.38 -2.00
CA ARG A 182 10.22 3.75 -0.90
C ARG A 182 11.68 3.56 -1.28
N PHE A 183 12.01 2.47 -1.98
CA PHE A 183 13.37 2.24 -2.43
C PHE A 183 13.84 3.29 -3.45
N LEU A 184 13.02 3.59 -4.46
CA LEU A 184 13.31 4.63 -5.46
C LEU A 184 13.42 6.02 -4.82
N ALA A 185 12.51 6.35 -3.91
CA ALA A 185 12.51 7.59 -3.13
C ALA A 185 13.83 7.78 -2.37
N ARG A 186 14.34 6.72 -1.73
CA ARG A 186 15.67 6.75 -1.10
C ARG A 186 16.79 6.95 -2.11
N ALA A 187 16.74 6.27 -3.25
CA ALA A 187 17.78 6.33 -4.28
C ALA A 187 17.95 7.75 -4.86
N VAL A 188 16.84 8.45 -5.10
CA VAL A 188 16.85 9.84 -5.60
C VAL A 188 17.06 10.90 -4.51
N GLY A 189 17.25 10.47 -3.25
CA GLY A 189 17.53 11.36 -2.12
C GLY A 189 16.31 12.06 -1.51
N ASP A 190 15.10 11.61 -1.83
CA ASP A 190 13.83 12.12 -1.30
C ASP A 190 13.03 10.99 -0.62
N PRO A 191 13.54 10.42 0.50
CA PRO A 191 12.87 9.30 1.16
C PRO A 191 11.50 9.70 1.70
N VAL A 192 10.54 8.76 1.69
CA VAL A 192 9.16 9.00 2.14
C VAL A 192 9.08 9.52 3.58
N ASP A 193 9.99 9.04 4.43
CA ASP A 193 10.23 9.60 5.76
C ASP A 193 11.73 9.68 6.03
N ARG A 194 12.16 10.61 6.89
CA ARG A 194 13.58 10.76 7.21
C ARG A 194 14.18 9.52 7.90
N ALA A 195 13.38 8.75 8.62
CA ALA A 195 13.76 7.49 9.24
C ALA A 195 13.80 6.33 8.23
N ASP A 196 13.31 6.53 7.01
CA ASP A 196 13.26 5.52 5.95
C ASP A 196 14.66 5.18 5.42
N ARG A 197 15.35 4.31 6.16
CA ARG A 197 16.73 3.89 5.88
C ARG A 197 16.84 2.39 5.94
N GLU A 198 17.74 1.83 5.13
CA GLU A 198 17.95 0.38 5.05
C GLU A 198 18.29 -0.27 6.41
N ALA A 199 19.02 0.44 7.26
CA ALA A 199 19.39 -0.07 8.59
C ALA A 199 18.21 -0.15 9.59
N ALA A 200 17.15 0.62 9.38
CA ALA A 200 15.98 0.68 10.29
C ALA A 200 14.78 -0.06 9.69
N TYR A 201 14.56 0.09 8.39
CA TYR A 201 13.49 -0.53 7.63
C TYR A 201 14.08 -1.17 6.37
N PRO A 202 14.62 -2.39 6.46
CA PRO A 202 15.31 -3.01 5.34
C PRO A 202 14.35 -3.27 4.18
N LEU A 203 14.78 -2.92 2.97
CA LEU A 203 14.09 -3.19 1.72
C LEU A 203 14.90 -4.09 0.79
N ILE A 204 16.20 -4.29 1.03
CA ILE A 204 17.02 -5.21 0.23
C ILE A 204 16.84 -6.63 0.76
N CYS A 205 16.63 -7.59 -0.14
CA CYS A 205 16.44 -8.97 0.27
C CYS A 205 17.69 -9.52 0.98
N PRO A 206 17.52 -10.13 2.18
CA PRO A 206 18.65 -10.60 2.97
C PRO A 206 19.32 -11.86 2.39
N GLY A 207 18.78 -12.45 1.32
CA GLY A 207 19.38 -13.61 0.65
C GLY A 207 19.35 -14.91 1.47
N ASN A 208 18.34 -15.07 2.33
CA ASN A 208 18.14 -16.27 3.17
C ASN A 208 17.60 -17.48 2.37
N SER A 209 17.07 -17.24 1.17
CA SER A 209 16.56 -18.25 0.24
C SER A 209 17.23 -18.07 -1.13
N PRO A 210 17.36 -19.13 -1.94
CA PRO A 210 17.89 -19.02 -3.30
C PRO A 210 17.04 -18.07 -4.15
N TRP A 211 17.66 -17.03 -4.69
CA TRP A 211 17.08 -16.10 -5.63
C TRP A 211 17.01 -16.73 -7.02
N ASP A 212 15.80 -17.05 -7.49
CA ASP A 212 15.54 -17.65 -8.81
C ASP A 212 14.19 -17.18 -9.39
N PRO A 213 14.03 -15.87 -9.67
CA PRO A 213 12.78 -15.33 -10.19
C PRO A 213 12.37 -15.93 -11.54
N ARG A 214 13.35 -16.45 -12.31
CA ARG A 214 13.17 -17.02 -13.65
C ARG A 214 12.91 -18.53 -13.63
N GLY A 215 12.92 -19.18 -12.48
CA GLY A 215 12.62 -20.61 -12.33
C GLY A 215 13.61 -21.53 -13.05
N THR A 216 14.88 -21.13 -13.12
CA THR A 216 15.94 -21.86 -13.82
C THR A 216 16.41 -23.10 -13.08
N GLY A 217 16.12 -23.20 -11.77
CA GLY A 217 16.66 -24.22 -10.87
C GLY A 217 18.08 -23.94 -10.38
N ALA A 218 18.69 -22.83 -10.82
CA ALA A 218 20.03 -22.40 -10.45
C ALA A 218 19.98 -21.09 -9.65
N GLY A 219 19.40 -21.15 -8.45
CA GLY A 219 19.24 -19.97 -7.59
C GLY A 219 20.55 -19.47 -6.98
N GLY A 220 20.60 -18.19 -6.65
CA GLY A 220 21.78 -17.52 -6.10
C GLY A 220 21.47 -16.58 -4.93
N GLN A 221 22.39 -15.65 -4.65
CA GLN A 221 22.07 -14.49 -3.81
C GLN A 221 21.33 -13.45 -4.66
N PRO A 222 20.40 -12.66 -4.08
CA PRO A 222 19.77 -11.57 -4.80
C PRO A 222 20.82 -10.56 -5.28
N PRO A 223 20.83 -10.16 -6.57
CA PRO A 223 21.76 -9.17 -7.11
C PRO A 223 21.91 -7.90 -6.28
N LEU A 224 20.81 -7.28 -5.81
CA LEU A 224 20.84 -6.06 -5.00
C LEU A 224 21.53 -6.22 -3.64
N LYS A 225 21.62 -7.46 -3.12
CA LYS A 225 22.38 -7.73 -1.90
C LYS A 225 23.90 -7.67 -2.15
N LEU A 226 24.32 -8.04 -3.35
CA LEU A 226 25.73 -8.05 -3.75
C LEU A 226 26.16 -6.67 -4.22
N ASP A 227 25.26 -5.94 -4.85
CA ASP A 227 25.47 -4.59 -5.35
C ASP A 227 24.21 -3.74 -5.18
N ALA A 228 24.22 -2.88 -4.16
CA ALA A 228 23.11 -1.98 -3.86
C ALA A 228 23.10 -0.72 -4.73
N SER A 229 24.13 -0.51 -5.58
CA SER A 229 24.28 0.70 -6.42
C SER A 229 23.49 0.66 -7.74
N ALA A 230 22.63 -0.34 -7.93
CA ALA A 230 21.92 -0.59 -9.18
C ALA A 230 20.94 0.53 -9.62
N LEU A 231 20.74 1.57 -8.81
CA LEU A 231 19.92 2.74 -9.12
C LEU A 231 20.67 4.07 -8.93
N ASP A 232 22.00 4.05 -8.79
CA ASP A 232 22.79 5.26 -8.58
C ASP A 232 22.75 6.21 -9.80
N ASP A 233 22.35 5.71 -10.97
CA ASP A 233 22.15 6.45 -12.21
C ASP A 233 20.76 7.13 -12.30
N VAL A 234 19.81 6.75 -11.43
CA VAL A 234 18.45 7.29 -11.44
C VAL A 234 18.39 8.64 -10.73
N SER A 235 17.92 9.66 -11.43
CA SER A 235 17.76 11.01 -10.89
C SER A 235 16.34 11.39 -10.49
N ASP A 236 15.33 10.71 -11.07
CA ASP A 236 13.90 10.95 -10.78
C ASP A 236 13.07 9.69 -11.11
N PHE A 237 11.83 9.61 -10.65
CA PHE A 237 10.89 8.55 -11.02
C PHE A 237 9.44 9.00 -10.94
N ALA A 238 8.54 8.30 -11.61
CA ALA A 238 7.10 8.60 -11.57
C ALA A 238 6.37 7.68 -10.58
N PRO A 239 6.18 8.09 -9.30
CA PRO A 239 5.63 7.22 -8.26
C PRO A 239 4.21 6.71 -8.57
N ASP A 240 3.39 7.52 -9.23
CA ASP A 240 1.99 7.15 -9.54
C ASP A 240 1.87 6.22 -10.77
N ARG A 241 2.99 5.95 -11.45
CA ARG A 241 3.07 5.05 -12.61
C ARG A 241 3.76 3.71 -12.30
N LEU A 242 4.12 3.45 -11.05
CA LEU A 242 4.61 2.13 -10.64
C LEU A 242 3.50 1.08 -10.81
N ARG A 243 3.83 -0.07 -11.38
CA ARG A 243 2.86 -1.17 -11.57
C ARG A 243 3.46 -2.50 -11.18
N ALA A 244 2.83 -3.19 -10.22
CA ALA A 244 3.23 -4.51 -9.79
C ALA A 244 2.49 -5.62 -10.55
N THR A 245 3.20 -6.71 -10.84
CA THR A 245 2.64 -7.93 -11.42
C THR A 245 3.26 -9.15 -10.75
N ARG A 246 2.42 -10.14 -10.40
CA ARG A 246 2.88 -11.40 -9.83
C ARG A 246 3.44 -12.31 -10.92
N LEU A 247 4.61 -12.88 -10.67
CA LEU A 247 5.24 -13.91 -11.52
C LEU A 247 4.77 -15.31 -11.11
N ALA A 248 4.79 -16.24 -12.07
CA ALA A 248 4.44 -17.64 -11.81
C ALA A 248 5.37 -18.31 -10.77
N SER A 249 6.59 -17.79 -10.61
CA SER A 249 7.59 -18.23 -9.63
C SER A 249 7.28 -17.78 -8.19
N GLY A 250 6.23 -16.99 -7.97
CA GLY A 250 5.86 -16.44 -6.66
C GLY A 250 6.50 -15.08 -6.34
N TYR A 251 7.44 -14.63 -7.16
CA TYR A 251 8.03 -13.29 -7.11
C TYR A 251 7.04 -12.24 -7.64
N VAL A 252 7.35 -10.97 -7.40
CA VAL A 252 6.64 -9.82 -7.98
C VAL A 252 7.63 -9.00 -8.80
N THR A 253 7.21 -8.52 -9.97
CA THR A 253 7.93 -7.47 -10.70
C THR A 253 7.18 -6.16 -10.56
N VAL A 254 7.90 -5.06 -10.33
CA VAL A 254 7.38 -3.70 -10.38
C VAL A 254 8.02 -2.98 -11.57
N THR A 255 7.19 -2.58 -12.52
CA THR A 255 7.59 -1.69 -13.62
C THR A 255 7.64 -0.26 -13.09
N ALA A 256 8.80 0.40 -13.24
CA ALA A 256 9.05 1.74 -12.75
C ALA A 256 9.56 2.66 -13.86
N PRO A 257 8.79 3.70 -14.25
CA PRO A 257 9.33 4.77 -15.08
C PRO A 257 10.28 5.64 -14.26
N VAL A 258 11.54 5.72 -14.71
CA VAL A 258 12.64 6.44 -14.07
C VAL A 258 13.29 7.41 -15.04
N THR A 259 13.96 8.43 -14.53
CA THR A 259 14.79 9.34 -15.32
C THR A 259 16.26 9.03 -15.10
N VAL A 260 17.00 8.81 -16.18
CA VAL A 260 18.44 8.56 -16.19
C VAL A 260 19.06 9.49 -17.22
N ASP A 261 20.05 10.29 -16.82
CA ASP A 261 20.70 11.31 -17.67
C ASP A 261 19.72 12.25 -18.41
N GLY A 262 18.51 12.45 -17.86
CA GLY A 262 17.45 13.29 -18.41
C GLY A 262 16.46 12.57 -19.34
N ASP A 263 16.68 11.30 -19.65
CA ASP A 263 15.78 10.47 -20.46
C ASP A 263 14.87 9.59 -19.58
N GLU A 264 13.61 9.42 -19.99
CA GLU A 264 12.69 8.49 -19.33
C GLU A 264 12.95 7.05 -19.81
N LEU A 265 13.32 6.18 -18.87
CA LEU A 265 13.50 4.75 -19.07
C LEU A 265 12.50 3.99 -18.19
N THR A 266 12.32 2.70 -18.52
CA THR A 266 11.58 1.79 -17.66
C THR A 266 12.58 0.86 -16.98
N ARG A 267 12.47 0.68 -15.66
CA ARG A 267 13.17 -0.35 -14.90
C ARG A 267 12.18 -1.41 -14.46
N GLN A 268 12.64 -2.65 -14.36
CA GLN A 268 11.90 -3.72 -13.69
C GLN A 268 12.58 -4.05 -12.37
N ILE A 269 11.83 -3.93 -11.28
CA ILE A 269 12.32 -4.23 -9.95
C ILE A 269 11.68 -5.55 -9.52
N LEU A 270 12.49 -6.56 -9.23
CA LEU A 270 12.02 -7.86 -8.78
C LEU A 270 12.04 -7.94 -7.25
N LEU A 271 10.92 -8.37 -6.69
CA LEU A 271 10.67 -8.46 -5.26
C LEU A 271 10.26 -9.89 -4.85
N ALA A 272 10.56 -10.21 -3.60
CA ALA A 272 10.09 -11.40 -2.91
C ALA A 272 9.58 -11.03 -1.52
N VAL A 273 8.74 -11.87 -0.91
CA VAL A 273 8.37 -11.71 0.49
C VAL A 273 9.54 -12.13 1.37
N GLY A 274 10.04 -11.19 2.17
CA GLY A 274 11.08 -11.38 3.17
C GLY A 274 10.58 -11.18 4.60
N PRO A 275 11.51 -11.11 5.58
CA PRO A 275 11.17 -10.96 7.00
C PRO A 275 10.39 -9.69 7.35
N ASP A 276 10.60 -8.60 6.62
CA ASP A 276 9.95 -7.29 6.86
C ASP A 276 8.95 -6.92 5.74
N GLY A 277 8.35 -7.92 5.09
CA GLY A 277 7.45 -7.76 3.95
C GLY A 277 8.18 -7.87 2.62
N TYR A 278 7.69 -7.23 1.55
CA TYR A 278 8.39 -7.26 0.28
C TYR A 278 9.79 -6.65 0.41
N CYS A 279 10.77 -7.40 -0.06
CA CYS A 279 12.14 -6.95 -0.26
C CYS A 279 12.47 -7.01 -1.76
N LEU A 280 13.36 -6.12 -2.21
CA LEU A 280 13.86 -6.03 -3.57
C LEU A 280 15.13 -6.86 -3.69
N GLY A 281 15.23 -7.65 -4.75
CA GLY A 281 16.40 -8.49 -4.98
C GLY A 281 17.14 -8.22 -6.28
N GLU A 282 16.51 -7.64 -7.28
CA GLU A 282 17.12 -7.43 -8.61
C GLU A 282 16.47 -6.23 -9.30
N VAL A 283 17.26 -5.49 -10.07
CA VAL A 283 16.82 -4.41 -10.97
C VAL A 283 17.27 -4.77 -12.38
N GLU A 284 16.37 -4.66 -13.34
CA GLU A 284 16.61 -4.90 -14.76
C GLU A 284 16.22 -3.68 -15.60
N ASP A 285 16.83 -3.57 -16.79
CA ASP A 285 16.48 -2.61 -17.85
C ASP A 285 15.28 -3.06 -18.70
#